data_AF-A0A7T5VAU0-F1
#
_entry.id   AF-A0A7T5VAU0-F1
#
_cell.length_a   1.000
_cell.length_b   1.000
_cell.length_c   1.000
_cell.angle_alpha   90.00
_cell.angle_beta   90.00
_cell.angle_gamma   90.00
#
_symmetry.space_group_name_H-M   'P 1'
#
loop_
_entity.id
_entity.type
_entity.pdbx_description
1 polymer ?
#
loop_
_entity_poly.entity_id
_entity_poly.type
_entity_poly.pdbx_seq_one_letter_code
_entity_poly.pdbx_strand_id
1 'polypeptide(L)'
;MLQNTTQPPRYRVGDEELVTVIADFLALGHVDNIIAMIRQESRYIAWIGRLLEDERYSVRIGVLVLLEELMSLHFDHLSLALPGLIRRLQHPVEWVRGEAASALGIIGSADALAALPSLLNDPSPQVAEIVRDILEEAHHG
;
A
#
# COMPACT_ATOMS: atom_id res chain seq x y z
N MET A 1 2.22 -3.12 -55.28
CA MET A 1 1.81 -2.43 -54.03
C MET A 1 1.69 -3.49 -52.94
N LEU A 2 2.51 -3.43 -51.90
CA LEU A 2 2.35 -4.24 -50.68
C LEU A 2 2.40 -3.26 -49.51
N GLN A 3 1.31 -3.20 -48.75
CA GLN A 3 1.13 -2.32 -47.63
C GLN A 3 2.01 -2.79 -46.47
N ASN A 4 3.03 -2.02 -46.14
CA ASN A 4 3.87 -2.21 -44.97
C ASN A 4 3.14 -1.61 -43.76
N THR A 5 2.32 -2.40 -43.08
CA THR A 5 1.68 -2.00 -41.82
C THR A 5 2.68 -2.19 -40.67
N THR A 6 3.61 -1.26 -40.50
CA THR A 6 4.33 -1.11 -39.23
C THR A 6 3.35 -0.57 -38.20
N GLN A 7 2.69 -1.47 -37.50
CA GLN A 7 1.92 -1.13 -36.30
C GLN A 7 2.91 -0.53 -35.29
N PRO A 8 2.66 0.67 -34.73
CA PRO A 8 3.58 1.28 -33.78
C PRO A 8 3.79 0.35 -32.58
N PRO A 9 4.99 0.31 -31.97
CA PRO A 9 5.20 -0.52 -30.80
C PRO A 9 4.18 -0.14 -29.73
N ARG A 10 3.41 -1.11 -29.27
CA ARG A 10 2.61 -0.95 -28.04
C ARG A 10 3.61 -0.78 -26.91
N TYR A 11 3.83 0.46 -26.48
CA TYR A 11 4.54 0.74 -25.24
C TYR A 11 3.70 0.17 -24.10
N ARG A 12 4.05 -1.04 -23.66
CA ARG A 12 3.48 -1.66 -22.48
C ARG A 12 4.33 -1.19 -21.31
N VAL A 13 3.83 -0.20 -20.58
CA VAL A 13 4.47 0.32 -19.36
C VAL A 13 4.68 -0.87 -18.41
N GLY A 14 5.90 -1.02 -17.88
CA GLY A 14 6.23 -2.12 -16.98
C GLY A 14 5.63 -1.90 -15.59
N ASP A 15 5.44 -2.99 -14.83
CA ASP A 15 4.90 -2.88 -13.46
C ASP A 15 5.80 -2.02 -12.55
N GLU A 16 7.13 -2.09 -12.71
CA GLU A 16 8.08 -1.23 -11.99
C GLU A 16 7.90 0.26 -12.31
N GLU A 17 7.71 0.59 -13.58
CA GLU A 17 7.51 1.96 -14.03
C GLU A 17 6.18 2.51 -13.51
N LEU A 18 5.12 1.68 -13.46
CA LEU A 18 3.85 2.06 -12.86
C LEU A 18 3.95 2.26 -11.34
N VAL A 19 4.73 1.44 -10.63
CA VAL A 19 5.01 1.65 -9.19
C VAL A 19 5.71 2.99 -8.99
N THR A 20 6.69 3.34 -9.82
CA THR A 20 7.37 4.64 -9.76
C THR A 20 6.40 5.79 -10.01
N VAL A 21 5.52 5.69 -11.02
CA VAL A 21 4.52 6.73 -11.30
C VAL A 21 3.57 6.93 -10.11
N ILE A 22 3.10 5.83 -9.50
CA ILE A 22 2.24 5.91 -8.31
C ILE A 22 3.00 6.58 -7.16
N ALA A 23 4.26 6.19 -6.92
CA ALA A 23 5.09 6.79 -5.89
C ALA A 23 5.30 8.30 -6.13
N ASP A 24 5.52 8.73 -7.37
CA ASP A 24 5.67 10.14 -7.71
C ASP A 24 4.38 10.93 -7.45
N PHE A 25 3.21 10.36 -7.78
CA PHE A 25 1.94 10.98 -7.41
C PHE A 25 1.74 11.08 -5.91
N LEU A 26 2.12 10.06 -5.14
CA LEU A 26 2.06 10.10 -3.68
C LEU A 26 2.98 11.19 -3.13
N ALA A 27 4.20 11.29 -3.65
CA ALA A 27 5.16 12.32 -3.23
C ALA A 27 4.64 13.75 -3.47
N LEU A 28 3.81 13.94 -4.50
CA LEU A 28 3.17 15.21 -4.87
C LEU A 28 1.80 15.43 -4.20
N GLY A 29 1.29 14.46 -3.43
CA GLY A 29 -0.02 14.52 -2.79
C GLY A 29 -1.20 14.35 -3.76
N HIS A 30 -0.98 13.74 -4.92
CA HIS A 30 -2.00 13.55 -5.97
C HIS A 30 -2.75 12.22 -5.81
N VAL A 31 -3.39 12.03 -4.66
CA VAL A 31 -4.13 10.79 -4.30
C VAL A 31 -5.27 10.52 -5.30
N ASP A 32 -6.00 11.55 -5.73
CA ASP A 32 -7.10 11.44 -6.71
C ASP A 32 -6.68 10.76 -8.02
N ASN A 33 -5.47 11.05 -8.51
CA ASN A 33 -4.94 10.46 -9.74
C ASN A 33 -4.72 8.95 -9.55
N ILE A 34 -4.23 8.55 -8.38
CA ILE A 34 -3.98 7.15 -8.07
C ILE A 34 -5.31 6.40 -7.92
N ILE A 35 -6.30 7.01 -7.28
CA ILE A 35 -7.66 6.45 -7.18
C ILE A 35 -8.25 6.26 -8.58
N ALA A 36 -8.09 7.24 -9.48
CA ALA A 36 -8.53 7.11 -10.86
C ALA A 36 -7.82 5.97 -11.60
N MET A 37 -6.53 5.76 -11.36
CA MET A 37 -5.76 4.63 -11.90
C MET A 37 -6.27 3.29 -11.33
N ILE A 38 -6.47 3.18 -10.02
CA ILE A 38 -6.94 1.98 -9.34
C ILE A 38 -8.35 1.59 -9.81
N ARG A 39 -9.23 2.57 -10.07
CA ARG A 39 -10.56 2.34 -10.65
C ARG A 39 -10.51 1.68 -12.03
N GLN A 40 -9.47 1.97 -12.81
CA GLN A 40 -9.27 1.33 -14.11
C GLN A 40 -8.63 -0.05 -13.96
N GLU A 41 -7.75 -0.22 -12.98
CA GLU A 41 -6.96 -1.44 -12.80
C GLU A 41 -6.67 -1.71 -11.32
N SER A 42 -7.54 -2.50 -10.69
CA SER A 42 -7.49 -2.81 -9.25
C SER A 42 -6.20 -3.51 -8.82
N ARG A 43 -5.46 -4.15 -9.74
CA ARG A 43 -4.20 -4.86 -9.41
C ARG A 43 -3.14 -3.94 -8.81
N TYR A 44 -3.23 -2.63 -9.02
CA TYR A 44 -2.29 -1.66 -8.46
C TYR A 44 -2.32 -1.62 -6.93
N ILE A 45 -3.44 -1.99 -6.32
CA ILE A 45 -3.58 -2.14 -4.86
C ILE A 45 -2.58 -3.17 -4.31
N ALA A 46 -2.25 -4.21 -5.08
CA ALA A 46 -1.29 -5.24 -4.67
C ALA A 46 0.14 -4.70 -4.49
N TRP A 47 0.44 -3.50 -5.01
CA TRP A 47 1.74 -2.86 -4.90
C TRP A 47 1.89 -1.93 -3.70
N ILE A 48 0.81 -1.69 -2.94
CA ILE A 48 0.81 -0.80 -1.77
C ILE A 48 1.95 -1.15 -0.79
N GLY A 49 2.15 -2.44 -0.50
CA GLY A 49 3.23 -2.88 0.39
C GLY A 49 4.63 -2.56 -0.14
N ARG A 50 4.82 -2.44 -1.46
CA ARG A 50 6.12 -2.04 -2.05
C ARG A 50 6.37 -0.54 -1.91
N LEU A 51 5.32 0.27 -1.97
CA LEU A 51 5.42 1.74 -1.83
C LEU A 51 5.86 2.14 -0.41
N LEU A 52 5.60 1.29 0.58
CA LEU A 52 6.13 1.42 1.93
C LEU A 52 7.64 1.19 2.02
N GLU A 53 8.35 0.81 0.96
CA GLU A 53 9.82 0.72 0.97
C GLU A 53 10.47 1.96 0.36
N ASP A 54 9.69 2.92 -0.15
CA ASP A 54 10.21 4.13 -0.76
C ASP A 54 10.95 5.00 0.28
N GLU A 55 12.16 5.46 -0.08
CA GLU A 55 13.01 6.27 0.80
C GLU A 55 12.38 7.64 1.12
N ARG A 56 11.52 8.15 0.22
CA ARG A 56 10.85 9.43 0.40
C ARG A 56 9.73 9.30 1.42
N TYR A 57 9.88 9.99 2.55
CA TYR A 57 8.86 10.03 3.60
C TYR A 57 7.48 10.46 3.09
N SER A 58 7.42 11.40 2.14
CA SER A 58 6.16 11.85 1.55
C SER A 58 5.40 10.74 0.82
N VAL A 59 6.10 9.80 0.18
CA VAL A 59 5.47 8.64 -0.47
C VAL A 59 4.78 7.78 0.56
N ARG A 60 5.47 7.49 1.66
CA ARG A 60 4.98 6.60 2.72
C ARG A 60 3.75 7.15 3.41
N ILE A 61 3.79 8.42 3.81
CA ILE A 61 2.60 9.09 4.36
C ILE A 61 1.47 9.13 3.33
N GLY A 62 1.81 9.39 2.05
CA GLY A 62 0.84 9.31 0.97
C GLY A 62 0.15 7.94 0.86
N VAL A 63 0.87 6.84 1.12
CA VAL A 63 0.26 5.49 1.13
C VAL A 63 -0.81 5.37 2.20
N LEU A 64 -0.55 5.87 3.41
CA LEU A 64 -1.54 5.82 4.50
C LEU A 64 -2.78 6.66 4.16
N VAL A 65 -2.58 7.88 3.64
CA VAL A 65 -3.67 8.75 3.18
C VAL A 65 -4.49 8.10 2.06
N LEU A 66 -3.81 7.48 1.08
CA LEU A 66 -4.48 6.74 0.01
C LEU A 66 -5.35 5.60 0.56
N LEU A 67 -4.88 4.86 1.56
CA LEU A 67 -5.64 3.77 2.18
C LEU A 67 -6.87 4.29 2.91
N GLU A 68 -6.73 5.36 3.69
CA GLU A 68 -7.86 6.02 4.37
C GLU A 68 -8.93 6.46 3.37
N GLU A 69 -8.51 7.05 2.25
CA GLU A 69 -9.45 7.50 1.22
C GLU A 69 -10.12 6.35 0.48
N LEU A 70 -9.38 5.28 0.14
CA LEU A 70 -9.96 4.07 -0.44
C LEU A 70 -10.98 3.40 0.51
N MET A 71 -10.73 3.43 1.83
CA MET A 71 -11.66 2.96 2.85
C MET A 71 -12.92 3.82 2.92
N SER A 72 -12.76 5.14 2.92
CA SER A 72 -13.88 6.10 2.90
C SER A 72 -14.76 5.95 1.65
N LEU A 73 -14.14 5.58 0.51
CA LEU A 73 -14.83 5.31 -0.76
C LEU A 73 -15.42 3.90 -0.86
N HIS A 74 -15.23 3.03 0.14
CA HIS A 74 -15.71 1.65 0.17
C HIS A 74 -15.25 0.82 -1.05
N PHE A 75 -13.96 0.87 -1.37
CA PHE A 75 -13.44 0.22 -2.58
C PHE A 75 -13.44 -1.33 -2.51
N ASP A 76 -14.10 -2.00 -3.47
CA ASP A 76 -14.40 -3.44 -3.47
C ASP A 76 -13.22 -4.42 -3.56
N HIS A 77 -11.97 -3.94 -3.55
CA HIS A 77 -10.79 -4.78 -3.78
C HIS A 77 -9.61 -4.48 -2.85
N LEU A 78 -9.84 -3.80 -1.74
CA LEU A 78 -8.76 -3.41 -0.83
C LEU A 78 -8.00 -4.62 -0.24
N SER A 79 -8.64 -5.78 -0.18
CA SER A 79 -8.01 -7.05 0.21
C SER A 79 -6.80 -7.45 -0.66
N LEU A 80 -6.68 -6.91 -1.88
CA LEU A 80 -5.51 -7.11 -2.73
C LEU A 80 -4.20 -6.57 -2.11
N ALA A 81 -4.30 -5.62 -1.17
CA ALA A 81 -3.13 -5.06 -0.48
C ALA A 81 -2.53 -6.03 0.54
N LEU A 82 -3.35 -6.93 1.10
CA LEU A 82 -2.99 -7.74 2.28
C LEU A 82 -1.73 -8.59 2.06
N PRO A 83 -1.57 -9.36 0.96
CA PRO A 83 -0.36 -10.17 0.78
C PRO A 83 0.92 -9.33 0.69
N GLY A 84 0.81 -8.13 0.12
CA GLY A 84 1.91 -7.18 0.01
C GLY A 84 2.30 -6.63 1.38
N LEU A 85 1.32 -6.17 2.15
CA LEU A 85 1.48 -5.56 3.48
C LEU A 85 1.94 -6.57 4.53
N ILE A 86 1.31 -7.76 4.60
CA ILE A 86 1.66 -8.83 5.55
C ILE A 86 3.12 -9.26 5.37
N ARG A 87 3.64 -9.26 4.14
CA ARG A 87 5.05 -9.54 3.89
C ARG A 87 5.99 -8.51 4.54
N ARG A 88 5.57 -7.23 4.61
CA ARG A 88 6.39 -6.13 5.14
C ARG A 88 6.44 -6.11 6.66
N LEU A 89 5.55 -6.83 7.34
CA LEU A 89 5.63 -7.09 8.77
C LEU A 89 6.93 -7.82 9.18
N GLN A 90 7.63 -8.47 8.24
CA GLN A 90 8.90 -9.16 8.48
C GLN A 90 10.09 -8.45 7.83
N HIS A 91 9.93 -7.19 7.44
CA HIS A 91 10.98 -6.43 6.77
C HIS A 91 12.15 -6.14 7.74
N PRO A 92 13.42 -6.19 7.30
CA PRO A 92 14.57 -5.94 8.18
C PRO A 92 14.57 -4.53 8.77
N VAL A 93 14.00 -3.57 8.05
CA VAL A 93 13.93 -2.17 8.46
C VAL A 93 12.68 -1.91 9.30
N GLU A 94 12.88 -1.40 10.52
CA GLU A 94 11.81 -1.24 11.52
C GLU A 94 10.69 -0.31 11.07
N TRP A 95 11.01 0.80 10.41
CA TRP A 95 10.00 1.75 9.97
C TRP A 95 9.08 1.11 8.91
N VAL A 96 9.60 0.25 8.03
CA VAL A 96 8.75 -0.49 7.07
C VAL A 96 7.77 -1.42 7.79
N ARG A 97 8.20 -2.07 8.88
CA ARG A 97 7.32 -2.93 9.70
C ARG A 97 6.22 -2.10 10.37
N GLY A 98 6.59 -0.96 10.96
CA GLY A 98 5.65 -0.02 11.58
C GLY A 98 4.61 0.51 10.60
N GLU A 99 5.05 1.01 9.44
CA GLU A 99 4.15 1.52 8.40
C GLU A 99 3.23 0.42 7.84
N ALA A 100 3.74 -0.82 7.70
CA ALA A 100 2.91 -1.95 7.29
C ALA A 100 1.86 -2.31 8.34
N ALA A 101 2.21 -2.24 9.63
CA ALA A 101 1.26 -2.41 10.72
C ALA A 101 0.17 -1.33 10.69
N SER A 102 0.56 -0.05 10.56
CA SER A 102 -0.38 1.08 10.42
C SER A 102 -1.31 0.91 9.22
N ALA A 103 -0.77 0.55 8.05
CA ALA A 103 -1.56 0.29 6.85
C ALA A 103 -2.60 -0.83 7.05
N LEU A 104 -2.22 -1.92 7.72
CA LEU A 104 -3.15 -3.01 8.06
C LEU A 104 -4.20 -2.56 9.09
N GLY A 105 -3.82 -1.71 10.06
CA GLY A 105 -4.74 -1.09 11.00
C GLY A 105 -5.79 -0.22 10.31
N ILE A 106 -5.39 0.62 9.35
CA ILE A 106 -6.30 1.44 8.53
C ILE A 106 -7.28 0.56 7.74
N ILE A 107 -6.82 -0.56 7.17
CA ILE A 107 -7.70 -1.49 6.46
C ILE A 107 -8.71 -2.12 7.43
N GLY A 108 -8.30 -2.42 8.66
CA GLY A 108 -9.19 -2.80 9.76
C GLY A 108 -9.98 -4.11 9.58
N SER A 109 -9.76 -4.85 8.49
CA SER A 109 -10.44 -6.12 8.26
C SER A 109 -9.94 -7.20 9.22
N ALA A 110 -10.76 -8.22 9.46
CA ALA A 110 -10.39 -9.34 10.34
C ALA A 110 -9.05 -9.99 9.93
N ASP A 111 -8.83 -10.17 8.62
CA ASP A 111 -7.58 -10.73 8.09
C ASP A 111 -6.39 -9.78 8.30
N ALA A 112 -6.61 -8.47 8.21
CA ALA A 112 -5.55 -7.48 8.44
C ALA A 112 -5.12 -7.45 9.91
N LEU A 113 -6.10 -7.38 10.83
CA LEU A 113 -5.85 -7.34 12.27
C LEU A 113 -5.25 -8.64 12.79
N ALA A 114 -5.66 -9.79 12.25
CA ALA A 114 -5.13 -11.10 12.63
C ALA A 114 -3.63 -11.27 12.33
N ALA A 115 -3.05 -10.47 11.43
CA ALA A 115 -1.63 -10.54 11.09
C ALA A 115 -0.72 -9.80 12.10
N LEU A 116 -1.27 -8.84 12.86
CA LEU A 116 -0.51 -7.92 13.71
C LEU A 116 0.06 -8.50 15.02
N PRO A 117 -0.56 -9.49 15.71
CA PRO A 117 -0.10 -9.93 17.03
C PRO A 117 1.36 -10.40 17.10
N SER A 118 1.94 -10.83 15.98
CA SER A 118 3.35 -11.23 15.91
C SER A 118 4.34 -10.10 16.22
N LEU A 119 3.92 -8.83 16.08
CA LEU A 119 4.76 -7.64 16.30
C LEU A 119 4.64 -7.06 17.72
N LEU A 120 3.80 -7.62 18.60
CA LEU A 120 3.69 -7.15 19.99
C LEU A 120 5.00 -7.28 20.78
N ASN A 121 5.91 -8.15 20.32
CA ASN A 121 7.25 -8.35 20.86
C ASN A 121 8.34 -7.95 19.85
N ASP A 122 8.04 -7.03 18.92
CA ASP A 122 9.02 -6.54 17.96
C ASP A 122 10.25 -5.94 18.68
N PRO A 123 11.48 -6.15 18.18
CA PRO A 123 12.68 -5.55 18.77
C PRO A 123 12.63 -4.02 18.84
N SER A 124 11.87 -3.38 17.95
CA SER A 124 11.64 -1.94 17.96
C SER A 124 10.47 -1.61 18.89
N PRO A 125 10.69 -0.87 19.99
CA PRO A 125 9.62 -0.47 20.90
C PRO A 125 8.52 0.33 20.20
N GLN A 126 8.90 1.15 19.21
CA GLN A 126 7.97 1.97 18.42
C GLN A 126 7.00 1.08 17.63
N VAL A 127 7.50 0.01 17.00
CA VAL A 127 6.66 -0.92 16.24
C VAL A 127 5.71 -1.69 17.16
N ALA A 128 6.20 -2.15 18.31
CA ALA A 128 5.36 -2.84 19.29
C ALA A 128 4.28 -1.92 19.91
N GLU A 129 4.57 -0.63 20.07
CA GLU A 129 3.61 0.40 20.51
C GLU A 129 2.51 0.63 19.48
N ILE A 130 2.87 0.89 18.21
CA ILE A 130 1.91 1.05 17.11
C ILE A 130 0.92 -0.13 17.06
N VAL A 131 1.43 -1.35 17.15
CA VAL A 131 0.61 -2.56 17.06
C VAL A 131 -0.32 -2.72 18.27
N ARG A 132 0.15 -2.34 19.46
CA ARG A 132 -0.69 -2.35 20.66
C ARG A 132 -1.84 -1.36 20.53
N ASP A 133 -1.55 -0.14 20.11
CA ASP A 133 -2.56 0.92 19.96
C ASP A 133 -3.63 0.51 18.94
N ILE A 134 -3.23 -0.01 17.77
CA ILE A 134 -4.15 -0.50 16.74
C ILE A 134 -5.06 -1.60 17.28
N LEU A 135 -4.49 -2.58 17.99
CA LEU A 135 -5.27 -3.69 18.53
C LEU A 135 -6.20 -3.19 19.64
N GLU A 136 -5.77 -2.31 20.53
CA GLU A 136 -6.61 -1.72 21.56
C GLU A 136 -7.82 -0.98 20.96
N GLU A 137 -7.59 -0.11 19.97
CA GLU A 137 -8.67 0.60 19.27
C GLU A 137 -9.67 -0.36 18.62
N ALA A 138 -9.20 -1.43 17.96
CA ALA A 138 -10.06 -2.42 17.33
C ALA A 138 -10.94 -3.22 18.30
N HIS A 139 -10.55 -3.35 19.58
CA HIS A 139 -11.37 -4.01 20.60
C HIS A 139 -12.45 -3.08 21.20
N HIS A 140 -12.36 -1.77 20.97
CA HIS A 140 -13.27 -0.77 21.50
C HIS A 140 -14.34 -0.28 20.50
N GLY A 141 -14.25 -0.69 19.24
CA GLY A 141 -15.19 -0.34 18.16
C GLY A 141 -16.37 -1.28 17.97
#